data_AF-A0A5N0DTX4-F1
#
_entry.id   AF-A0A5N0DTX4-F1
#
_cell.length_a   1.000
_cell.length_b   1.000
_cell.length_c   1.000
_cell.angle_alpha   90.00
_cell.angle_beta   90.00
_cell.angle_gamma   90.00
#
_symmetry.space_group_name_H-M   'P 1'
#
loop_
_entity.id
_entity.type
_entity.pdbx_description
1 polymer ?
#
loop_
_entity_poly.entity_id
_entity_poly.type
_entity_poly.pdbx_seq_one_letter_code
_entity_poly.pdbx_strand_id
1 'polypeptide(L)'
;MPGSLAEPPTAPAPPGMLAPHTEPIPLQPDQQSRIYFKIPAANEMVRMQTHFVVPAKPARVGTMFLWPGLEPREGGRNYYPLGLGVLQPVLTWGDACAPVQQPPTYSTWWISGQYVNVYSKDPRYADCHSGRAMSVKVGEALDMDIALDQATGVWTQTITGQSGTVRYSINLRAQAQNMALFAIEPWDNARIPNRLVFTDTTITFRDAAQQACLTPELTYTGTGGTLTPPTTTDGRRCHIDTVTVNPPRTAD
;
A
#
# COMPACT_ATOMS: atom_id res chain seq x y z
N MET A 1 39.03 71.04 2.65
CA MET A 1 38.92 69.76 3.38
C MET A 1 37.44 69.37 3.37
N PRO A 2 37.04 68.31 2.66
CA PRO A 2 35.67 68.10 2.20
C PRO A 2 34.81 67.33 3.20
N GLY A 3 33.49 67.50 3.06
CA GLY A 3 32.47 67.15 4.04
C GLY A 3 31.99 65.70 4.00
N SER A 4 31.37 65.32 5.11
CA SER A 4 30.67 64.06 5.35
C SER A 4 29.34 64.05 4.59
N LEU A 5 29.13 63.02 3.77
CA LEU A 5 27.83 62.68 3.17
C LEU A 5 27.41 61.32 3.70
N ALA A 6 26.27 61.30 4.39
CA ALA A 6 25.61 60.10 4.88
C ALA A 6 25.10 59.25 3.70
N GLU A 7 25.23 57.93 3.81
CA GLU A 7 24.62 56.97 2.89
C GLU A 7 23.09 57.02 2.97
N PRO A 8 22.37 56.91 1.83
CA PRO A 8 20.92 56.82 1.83
C PRO A 8 20.45 55.44 2.30
N PRO A 9 19.27 55.32 2.93
CA PRO A 9 18.71 54.06 3.36
C PRO A 9 18.36 53.18 2.14
N THR A 10 18.85 51.94 2.15
CA THR A 10 18.50 50.88 1.20
C THR A 10 16.99 50.64 1.17
N ALA A 11 16.42 50.65 -0.03
CA ALA A 11 15.02 50.31 -0.28
C ALA A 11 14.70 48.86 0.15
N PRO A 12 13.48 48.57 0.63
CA PRO A 12 13.07 47.21 0.96
C PRO A 12 12.98 46.36 -0.32
N ALA A 13 13.47 45.13 -0.23
CA ALA A 13 13.43 44.15 -1.32
C ALA A 13 11.97 43.81 -1.71
N PRO A 14 11.70 43.49 -3.00
CA PRO A 14 10.37 43.15 -3.45
C PRO A 14 9.88 41.83 -2.81
N PRO A 15 8.59 41.72 -2.47
CA PRO A 15 8.02 40.49 -1.94
C PRO A 15 7.90 39.45 -3.05
N GLY A 16 8.45 38.25 -2.82
CA GLY A 16 8.14 37.08 -3.64
C GLY A 16 9.30 36.50 -4.44
N MET A 17 10.40 36.15 -3.79
CA MET A 17 11.14 34.95 -4.17
C MET A 17 11.06 34.00 -3.00
N LEU A 18 10.22 32.99 -3.13
CA LEU A 18 10.19 31.85 -2.21
C LEU A 18 11.61 31.31 -2.09
N ALA A 19 12.11 31.23 -0.86
CA ALA A 19 13.37 30.58 -0.59
C ALA A 19 13.36 29.16 -1.19
N PRO A 20 14.49 28.68 -1.73
CA PRO A 20 14.57 27.30 -2.19
C PRO A 20 14.25 26.37 -1.02
N HIS A 21 13.20 25.57 -1.17
CA HIS A 21 12.82 24.58 -0.18
C HIS A 21 13.99 23.60 0.03
N THR A 22 14.56 23.58 1.23
CA THR A 22 15.63 22.65 1.65
C THR A 22 15.08 21.36 2.25
N GLU A 23 13.76 21.20 2.30
CA GLU A 23 13.14 19.93 2.68
C GLU A 23 12.75 19.18 1.41
N PRO A 24 13.01 17.85 1.32
CA PRO A 24 12.46 17.03 0.24
C PRO A 24 10.96 17.28 0.17
N ILE A 25 10.46 17.65 -1.01
CA ILE A 25 9.02 17.71 -1.25
C ILE A 25 8.51 16.32 -0.83
N PRO A 26 7.59 16.22 0.15
CA PRO A 26 6.97 14.96 0.47
C PRO A 26 6.39 14.47 -0.85
N LEU A 27 6.91 13.35 -1.33
CA LEU A 27 6.31 12.67 -2.47
C LEU A 27 4.81 12.59 -2.10
N GLN A 28 3.92 12.90 -3.06
CA GLN A 28 2.47 12.68 -3.00
C GLN A 28 2.15 11.78 -4.19
N PRO A 29 1.27 10.79 -4.05
CA PRO A 29 1.03 9.83 -5.11
C PRO A 29 0.39 10.51 -6.32
N ASP A 30 0.86 10.19 -7.53
CA ASP A 30 0.36 10.79 -8.78
C ASP A 30 -0.90 10.09 -9.26
N GLN A 31 -1.96 10.23 -8.46
CA GLN A 31 -3.28 9.64 -8.65
C GLN A 31 -3.29 8.12 -8.45
N GLN A 32 -3.56 7.66 -7.24
CA GLN A 32 -3.65 6.21 -6.97
C GLN A 32 -4.92 5.59 -7.55
N SER A 33 -4.80 4.37 -8.04
CA SER A 33 -5.96 3.53 -8.38
C SER A 33 -6.10 2.44 -7.34
N ARG A 34 -7.24 2.42 -6.63
CA ARG A 34 -7.50 1.44 -5.57
C ARG A 34 -8.91 0.89 -5.68
N ILE A 35 -9.04 -0.37 -5.29
CA ILE A 35 -10.31 -1.03 -5.00
C ILE A 35 -10.31 -1.35 -3.51
N TYR A 36 -11.38 -0.98 -2.81
CA TYR A 36 -11.62 -1.37 -1.44
C TYR A 36 -12.77 -2.36 -1.38
N PHE A 37 -12.52 -3.52 -0.79
CA PHE A 37 -13.52 -4.48 -0.38
C PHE A 37 -13.72 -4.35 1.13
N LYS A 38 -14.89 -3.89 1.56
CA LYS A 38 -15.16 -3.60 2.96
C LYS A 38 -16.23 -4.53 3.52
N ILE A 39 -16.00 -4.95 4.76
CA ILE A 39 -16.99 -5.68 5.56
C ILE A 39 -17.48 -4.82 6.74
N PRO A 40 -18.59 -5.18 7.40
CA PRO A 40 -19.05 -4.47 8.59
C PRO A 40 -17.97 -4.40 9.67
N ALA A 41 -17.89 -3.26 10.35
CA ALA A 41 -16.89 -3.01 11.42
C ALA A 41 -17.01 -3.96 12.62
N ALA A 42 -18.17 -4.61 12.79
CA ALA A 42 -18.42 -5.57 13.85
C ALA A 42 -17.75 -6.94 13.64
N ASN A 43 -17.32 -7.27 12.42
CA ASN A 43 -16.54 -8.48 12.13
C ASN A 43 -15.08 -8.09 11.85
N GLU A 44 -14.24 -8.97 11.32
CA GLU A 44 -12.93 -8.66 10.75
C GLU A 44 -12.50 -9.74 9.76
N MET A 45 -11.54 -9.40 8.91
CA MET A 45 -10.75 -10.32 8.13
C MET A 45 -9.60 -10.83 9.00
N VAL A 46 -9.36 -12.14 8.98
CA VAL A 46 -8.26 -12.80 9.69
C VAL A 46 -7.24 -13.41 8.74
N ARG A 47 -7.58 -13.52 7.45
CA ARG A 47 -6.65 -13.93 6.40
C ARG A 47 -7.02 -13.34 5.06
N MET A 48 -6.03 -12.97 4.26
CA MET A 48 -6.18 -12.72 2.84
C MET A 48 -5.09 -13.48 2.08
N GLN A 49 -5.51 -14.27 1.10
CA GLN A 49 -4.65 -14.98 0.17
C GLN A 49 -4.93 -14.49 -1.24
N THR A 50 -3.90 -14.23 -2.03
CA THR A 50 -4.07 -13.76 -3.41
C THR A 50 -2.79 -14.00 -4.21
N HIS A 51 -2.91 -13.92 -5.54
CA HIS A 51 -1.85 -14.22 -6.48
C HIS A 51 -1.78 -13.12 -7.52
N PHE A 52 -0.59 -12.72 -7.93
CA PHE A 52 -0.45 -11.96 -9.18
C PHE A 52 0.89 -12.20 -9.86
N VAL A 53 0.96 -11.86 -11.14
CA VAL A 53 2.16 -12.03 -11.97
C VAL A 53 2.92 -10.71 -12.05
N VAL A 54 4.22 -10.75 -11.75
CA VAL A 54 5.12 -9.58 -11.83
C VAL A 54 5.05 -8.99 -13.25
N PRO A 55 4.63 -7.73 -13.42
CA PRO A 55 4.44 -7.16 -14.74
C PRO A 55 5.76 -6.77 -15.40
N ALA A 56 5.70 -6.37 -16.67
CA ALA A 56 6.83 -5.75 -17.35
C ALA A 56 7.37 -4.56 -16.54
N LYS A 57 8.70 -4.35 -16.62
CA LYS A 57 9.36 -3.23 -15.96
C LYS A 57 8.85 -1.91 -16.56
N PRO A 58 8.33 -0.97 -15.76
CA PRO A 58 7.98 0.35 -16.27
C PRO A 58 9.25 1.17 -16.55
N ALA A 59 9.08 2.38 -17.05
CA ALA A 59 10.19 3.31 -17.23
C ALA A 59 10.94 3.57 -15.91
N ARG A 60 12.20 3.99 -15.98
CA ARG A 60 13.02 4.37 -14.82
C ARG A 60 12.69 5.80 -14.36
N VAL A 61 11.41 6.02 -14.05
CA VAL A 61 10.84 7.30 -13.66
C VAL A 61 9.96 7.07 -12.45
N GLY A 62 10.25 7.81 -11.37
CA GLY A 62 9.55 7.72 -10.10
C GLY A 62 9.48 6.33 -9.49
N THR A 63 8.57 6.14 -8.55
CA THR A 63 8.37 4.83 -7.91
C THR A 63 6.98 4.27 -8.23
N MET A 64 6.94 2.98 -8.58
CA MET A 64 5.71 2.22 -8.73
C MET A 64 5.58 1.20 -7.60
N PHE A 65 4.46 1.26 -6.88
CA PHE A 65 4.05 0.25 -5.91
C PHE A 65 2.81 -0.49 -6.42
N LEU A 66 2.87 -1.83 -6.34
CA LEU A 66 1.79 -2.74 -6.70
C LEU A 66 1.54 -3.67 -5.53
N TRP A 67 0.33 -3.68 -4.98
CA TRP A 67 0.09 -4.38 -3.72
C TRP A 67 -1.38 -4.72 -3.49
N PRO A 68 -1.65 -5.86 -2.84
CA PRO A 68 -2.85 -6.04 -2.05
C PRO A 68 -2.57 -5.61 -0.59
N GLY A 69 -3.61 -5.32 0.18
CA GLY A 69 -3.45 -5.01 1.60
C GLY A 69 -4.67 -5.28 2.46
N LEU A 70 -4.45 -5.25 3.78
CA LEU A 70 -5.48 -5.23 4.81
C LEU A 70 -5.36 -3.94 5.63
N GLU A 71 -6.50 -3.28 5.85
CA GLU A 71 -6.61 -2.04 6.61
C GLU A 71 -7.75 -2.09 7.65
N PRO A 72 -7.60 -1.37 8.78
CA PRO A 72 -8.65 -1.20 9.76
C PRO A 72 -9.65 -0.14 9.27
N ARG A 73 -10.92 -0.29 9.67
CA ARG A 73 -11.96 0.73 9.45
C ARG A 73 -12.27 1.41 10.78
N GLU A 74 -12.52 2.71 10.76
CA GLU A 74 -13.03 3.41 11.94
C GLU A 74 -14.31 2.74 12.45
N GLY A 75 -14.42 2.60 13.78
CA GLY A 75 -15.46 1.80 14.45
C GLY A 75 -15.14 0.31 14.56
N GLY A 76 -14.08 -0.18 13.90
CA GLY A 76 -13.57 -1.54 14.08
C GLY A 76 -12.90 -1.75 15.44
N ARG A 77 -12.79 -3.01 15.87
CA ARG A 77 -12.20 -3.37 17.17
C ARG A 77 -10.77 -2.86 17.29
N ASN A 78 -10.45 -2.18 18.40
CA ASN A 78 -9.15 -1.61 18.72
C ASN A 78 -8.58 -0.68 17.62
N TYR A 79 -9.45 0.06 16.91
CA TYR A 79 -9.00 1.03 15.90
C TYR A 79 -8.00 2.04 16.48
N TYR A 80 -8.31 2.66 17.62
CA TYR A 80 -7.40 3.55 18.33
C TYR A 80 -6.51 2.79 19.33
N PRO A 81 -5.26 3.24 19.59
CA PRO A 81 -4.64 4.46 19.05
C PRO A 81 -3.87 4.27 17.73
N LEU A 82 -3.79 3.05 17.19
CA LEU A 82 -2.99 2.75 16.00
C LEU A 82 -3.52 3.47 14.75
N GLY A 83 -4.83 3.61 14.61
CA GLY A 83 -5.46 4.30 13.47
C GLY A 83 -5.30 3.52 12.16
N LEU A 84 -5.16 4.25 11.06
CA LEU A 84 -5.21 3.75 9.68
C LEU A 84 -3.84 3.23 9.20
N GLY A 85 -3.41 2.09 9.76
CA GLY A 85 -2.20 1.39 9.30
C GLY A 85 -2.51 0.23 8.36
N VAL A 86 -1.67 0.03 7.35
CA VAL A 86 -1.88 -0.93 6.25
C VAL A 86 -0.92 -2.09 6.38
N LEU A 87 -1.41 -3.34 6.38
CA LEU A 87 -0.60 -4.53 6.12
C LEU A 87 -0.55 -4.78 4.60
N GLN A 88 0.63 -4.71 3.99
CA GLN A 88 0.76 -4.77 2.53
C GLN A 88 2.05 -5.46 2.06
N PRO A 89 1.96 -6.57 1.31
CA PRO A 89 3.02 -7.07 0.46
C PRO A 89 3.21 -6.15 -0.74
N VAL A 90 4.30 -5.39 -0.78
CA VAL A 90 4.51 -4.37 -1.82
C VAL A 90 5.56 -4.81 -2.81
N LEU A 91 5.15 -4.98 -4.07
CA LEU A 91 6.05 -5.09 -5.20
C LEU A 91 6.45 -3.69 -5.66
N THR A 92 7.76 -3.43 -5.68
CA THR A 92 8.34 -2.10 -5.88
C THR A 92 9.26 -2.05 -7.09
N TRP A 93 9.10 -1.00 -7.89
CA TRP A 93 10.06 -0.56 -8.90
C TRP A 93 10.45 0.89 -8.62
N GLY A 94 11.69 1.09 -8.18
CA GLY A 94 12.18 2.38 -7.68
C GLY A 94 12.60 2.28 -6.21
N ASP A 95 12.67 3.43 -5.55
CA ASP A 95 13.03 3.58 -4.14
C ASP A 95 11.80 3.48 -3.24
N ALA A 96 11.95 2.90 -2.04
CA ALA A 96 10.87 2.82 -1.06
C ALA A 96 11.31 3.25 0.34
N CYS A 97 10.33 3.59 1.18
CA CYS A 97 10.53 3.83 2.61
C CYS A 97 10.80 2.54 3.42
N ALA A 98 10.69 1.35 2.82
CA ALA A 98 10.86 0.09 3.52
C ALA A 98 12.28 -0.02 4.13
N PRO A 99 12.41 -0.17 5.47
CA PRO A 99 13.71 -0.20 6.16
C PRO A 99 14.41 -1.56 6.00
N VAL A 100 14.71 -1.94 4.77
CA VAL A 100 15.37 -3.19 4.39
C VAL A 100 16.46 -2.92 3.36
N GLN A 101 17.43 -3.83 3.23
CA GLN A 101 18.35 -3.79 2.11
C GLN A 101 17.59 -3.95 0.79
N GLN A 102 17.47 -2.85 0.05
CA GLN A 102 16.85 -2.80 -1.27
C GLN A 102 17.91 -3.11 -2.35
N PRO A 103 17.51 -3.71 -3.48
CA PRO A 103 18.41 -3.80 -4.63
C PRO A 103 18.65 -2.38 -5.21
N PRO A 104 19.69 -2.19 -6.04
CA PRO A 104 19.93 -0.91 -6.69
C PRO A 104 18.68 -0.41 -7.43
N THR A 105 18.37 0.87 -7.30
CA THR A 105 17.19 1.50 -7.89
C THR A 105 17.07 1.17 -9.38
N TYR A 106 15.88 0.72 -9.81
CA TYR A 106 15.57 0.32 -11.19
C TYR A 106 16.39 -0.85 -11.78
N SER A 107 17.10 -1.63 -10.95
CA SER A 107 17.78 -2.84 -11.41
C SER A 107 16.79 -4.00 -11.62
N THR A 108 15.84 -4.15 -10.70
CA THR A 108 14.87 -5.24 -10.67
C THR A 108 13.60 -4.82 -9.95
N TRP A 109 12.50 -5.52 -10.25
CA TRP A 109 11.38 -5.57 -9.32
C TRP A 109 11.83 -6.26 -8.04
N TRP A 110 11.34 -5.77 -6.91
CA TRP A 110 11.58 -6.40 -5.62
C TRP A 110 10.33 -6.31 -4.74
N ILE A 111 10.17 -7.26 -3.82
CA ILE A 111 9.00 -7.34 -2.96
C ILE A 111 9.38 -7.56 -1.50
N SER A 112 8.62 -6.94 -0.60
CA SER A 112 8.67 -7.16 0.84
C SER A 112 7.27 -7.08 1.44
N GLY A 113 7.02 -7.85 2.50
CA GLY A 113 5.89 -7.57 3.39
C GLY A 113 6.18 -6.29 4.18
N GLN A 114 5.20 -5.41 4.27
CA GLN A 114 5.32 -4.10 4.91
C GLN A 114 4.12 -3.77 5.80
N TYR A 115 4.35 -3.00 6.85
CA TYR A 115 3.30 -2.27 7.55
C TYR A 115 3.58 -0.78 7.41
N VAL A 116 2.62 -0.02 6.91
CA VAL A 116 2.78 1.42 6.68
C VAL A 116 1.67 2.17 7.39
N ASN A 117 2.03 3.18 8.17
CA ASN A 117 1.08 4.00 8.90
C ASN A 117 1.65 5.39 9.14
N VAL A 118 1.28 6.33 8.27
CA VAL A 118 1.73 7.73 8.33
C VAL A 118 0.91 8.58 9.32
N TYR A 119 -0.06 7.99 10.01
CA TYR A 119 -0.98 8.70 10.91
C TYR A 119 -0.73 8.41 12.39
N SER A 120 -0.08 7.28 12.72
CA SER A 120 0.24 6.90 14.08
C SER A 120 1.35 7.80 14.66
N LYS A 121 1.22 8.08 15.96
CA LYS A 121 2.27 8.74 16.76
C LYS A 121 3.08 7.75 17.60
N ASP A 122 2.71 6.47 17.64
CA ASP A 122 3.49 5.42 18.33
C ASP A 122 4.60 4.97 17.37
N PRO A 123 5.90 5.19 17.67
CA PRO A 123 7.02 4.86 16.78
C PRO A 123 7.12 3.38 16.39
N ARG A 124 6.45 2.48 17.12
CA ARG A 124 6.38 1.06 16.77
C ARG A 124 5.42 0.75 15.64
N TYR A 125 4.56 1.71 15.30
CA TYR A 125 3.51 1.60 14.29
C TYR A 125 3.45 2.86 13.43
N ALA A 126 4.49 3.68 13.41
CA ALA A 126 4.54 4.90 12.60
C ALA A 126 5.45 4.67 11.40
N ASP A 127 5.22 5.43 10.34
CA ASP A 127 6.02 5.37 9.11
C ASP A 127 5.97 3.99 8.45
N CYS A 128 7.11 3.50 7.96
CA CYS A 128 7.22 2.25 7.24
C CYS A 128 8.01 1.22 8.03
N HIS A 129 7.46 0.02 8.13
CA HIS A 129 8.11 -1.15 8.67
C HIS A 129 8.09 -2.26 7.64
N SER A 130 9.13 -3.09 7.60
CA SER A 130 9.22 -4.17 6.61
C SER A 130 9.99 -5.38 7.12
N GLY A 131 9.75 -6.51 6.46
CA GLY A 131 10.57 -7.71 6.59
C GLY A 131 11.76 -7.70 5.63
N ARG A 132 12.25 -8.90 5.32
CA ARG A 132 13.24 -9.09 4.26
C ARG A 132 12.62 -8.79 2.89
N ALA A 133 13.43 -8.27 1.97
CA ALA A 133 13.07 -8.11 0.58
C ALA A 133 13.69 -9.22 -0.27
N MET A 134 13.06 -9.52 -1.41
CA MET A 134 13.63 -10.36 -2.47
C MET A 134 13.46 -9.70 -3.83
N SER A 135 14.45 -9.86 -4.70
CA SER A 135 14.33 -9.50 -6.12
C SER A 135 13.51 -10.56 -6.83
N VAL A 136 12.62 -10.14 -7.72
CA VAL A 136 11.72 -11.03 -8.47
C VAL A 136 11.78 -10.72 -9.97
N LYS A 137 11.47 -11.73 -10.78
CA LYS A 137 11.56 -11.62 -12.25
C LYS A 137 10.22 -11.23 -12.85
N VAL A 138 10.25 -10.52 -13.98
CA VAL A 138 9.06 -10.29 -14.80
C VAL A 138 8.46 -11.64 -15.21
N GLY A 139 7.14 -11.77 -15.12
CA GLY A 139 6.42 -13.01 -15.42
C GLY A 139 6.39 -14.02 -14.27
N GLU A 140 7.11 -13.77 -13.17
CA GLU A 140 7.04 -14.60 -11.98
C GLU A 140 5.67 -14.44 -11.30
N ALA A 141 5.02 -15.57 -10.96
CA ALA A 141 3.83 -15.56 -10.12
C ALA A 141 4.24 -15.41 -8.65
N LEU A 142 3.54 -14.54 -7.93
CA LEU A 142 3.75 -14.30 -6.51
C LEU A 142 2.49 -14.67 -5.75
N ASP A 143 2.64 -15.61 -4.82
CA ASP A 143 1.63 -16.03 -3.87
C ASP A 143 1.78 -15.19 -2.60
N MET A 144 0.68 -14.56 -2.17
CA MET A 144 0.66 -13.68 -1.01
C MET A 144 -0.33 -14.18 0.02
N ASP A 145 0.12 -14.24 1.27
CA ASP A 145 -0.69 -14.66 2.41
C ASP A 145 -0.48 -13.69 3.57
N ILE A 146 -1.53 -12.97 3.94
CA ILE A 146 -1.59 -12.12 5.13
C ILE A 146 -2.50 -12.81 6.14
N ALA A 147 -1.94 -13.35 7.22
CA ALA A 147 -2.68 -14.17 8.18
C ALA A 147 -2.50 -13.70 9.61
N LEU A 148 -3.60 -13.66 10.37
CA LEU A 148 -3.61 -13.44 11.82
C LEU A 148 -3.49 -14.78 12.53
N ASP A 149 -2.46 -14.92 13.36
CA ASP A 149 -2.48 -15.91 14.42
C ASP A 149 -3.39 -15.39 15.54
N GLN A 150 -4.58 -15.98 15.65
CA GLN A 150 -5.58 -15.57 16.63
C GLN A 150 -5.20 -15.88 18.08
N ALA A 151 -4.25 -16.79 18.31
CA ALA A 151 -3.77 -17.11 19.65
C ALA A 151 -2.79 -16.05 20.17
N THR A 152 -1.96 -15.50 19.28
CA THR A 152 -0.90 -14.53 19.65
C THR A 152 -1.24 -13.08 19.28
N GLY A 153 -2.20 -12.86 18.39
CA GLY A 153 -2.52 -11.54 17.83
C GLY A 153 -1.50 -11.05 16.80
N VAL A 154 -0.58 -11.92 16.36
CA VAL A 154 0.47 -11.58 15.40
C VAL A 154 -0.04 -11.77 13.98
N TRP A 155 0.03 -10.69 13.19
CA TRP A 155 -0.15 -10.74 11.75
C TRP A 155 1.16 -11.15 11.08
N THR A 156 1.09 -12.06 10.11
CA THR A 156 2.23 -12.44 9.28
C THR A 156 1.89 -12.33 7.81
N GLN A 157 2.74 -11.63 7.08
CA GLN A 157 2.73 -11.54 5.63
C GLN A 157 3.79 -12.49 5.09
N THR A 158 3.40 -13.41 4.22
CA THR A 158 4.29 -14.34 3.51
C THR A 158 4.13 -14.10 2.02
N ILE A 159 5.24 -13.91 1.33
CA ILE A 159 5.30 -13.78 -0.12
C ILE A 159 6.16 -14.92 -0.64
N THR A 160 5.64 -15.71 -1.56
CA THR A 160 6.36 -16.82 -2.19
C THR A 160 6.32 -16.68 -3.70
N GLY A 161 7.46 -16.89 -4.35
CA GLY A 161 7.59 -16.96 -5.80
C GLY A 161 8.73 -17.90 -6.18
N GLN A 162 9.01 -18.01 -7.47
CA GLN A 162 10.15 -18.80 -7.97
C GLN A 162 11.49 -18.30 -7.41
N SER A 163 11.61 -17.00 -7.14
CA SER A 163 12.82 -16.38 -6.62
C SER A 163 13.03 -16.60 -5.11
N GLY A 164 12.02 -17.13 -4.40
CA GLY A 164 12.11 -17.52 -3.00
C GLY A 164 10.90 -17.13 -2.17
N THR A 165 11.09 -17.08 -0.85
CA THR A 165 10.05 -16.67 0.12
C THR A 165 10.60 -15.61 1.06
N VAL A 166 9.82 -14.55 1.28
CA VAL A 166 10.08 -13.53 2.30
C VAL A 166 8.88 -13.37 3.22
N ARG A 167 9.15 -12.93 4.46
CA ARG A 167 8.14 -12.80 5.52
C ARG A 167 8.33 -11.52 6.32
N TYR A 168 7.21 -11.00 6.82
CA TYR A 168 7.16 -9.92 7.80
C TYR A 168 6.05 -10.20 8.81
N SER A 169 6.30 -9.93 10.10
CA SER A 169 5.32 -10.15 11.15
C SER A 169 5.23 -8.94 12.08
N ILE A 170 4.01 -8.61 12.51
CA ILE A 170 3.75 -7.49 13.42
C ILE A 170 2.54 -7.81 14.31
N ASN A 171 2.61 -7.45 15.60
CA ASN A 171 1.47 -7.52 16.50
C ASN A 171 0.74 -6.18 16.53
N LEU A 172 -0.48 -6.14 15.97
CA LEU A 172 -1.32 -4.93 15.90
C LEU A 172 -2.26 -4.77 17.10
N ARG A 173 -1.93 -5.35 18.26
CA ARG A 173 -2.72 -5.23 19.51
C ARG A 173 -4.19 -5.63 19.33
N ALA A 174 -4.41 -6.70 18.57
CA ALA A 174 -5.73 -7.20 18.19
C ALA A 174 -6.63 -6.18 17.46
N GLN A 175 -6.04 -5.16 16.82
CA GLN A 175 -6.75 -4.26 15.90
C GLN A 175 -7.34 -5.07 14.74
N ALA A 176 -8.67 -4.94 14.59
CA ALA A 176 -9.40 -5.57 13.50
C ALA A 176 -9.00 -4.97 12.15
N GLN A 177 -8.89 -5.83 11.15
CA GLN A 177 -8.72 -5.45 9.75
C GLN A 177 -10.04 -5.71 9.05
N ASN A 178 -10.67 -4.67 8.50
CA ASN A 178 -12.05 -4.72 8.00
C ASN A 178 -12.16 -4.38 6.52
N MET A 179 -11.04 -4.03 5.92
CA MET A 179 -10.95 -3.65 4.53
C MET A 179 -9.82 -4.44 3.90
N ALA A 180 -10.11 -5.12 2.80
CA ALA A 180 -9.11 -5.59 1.87
C ALA A 180 -9.01 -4.56 0.75
N LEU A 181 -7.80 -4.34 0.24
CA LEU A 181 -7.59 -3.42 -0.86
C LEU A 181 -6.57 -3.94 -1.86
N PHE A 182 -6.68 -3.41 -3.07
CA PHE A 182 -5.84 -3.74 -4.22
C PHE A 182 -5.47 -2.45 -4.92
N ALA A 183 -4.18 -2.22 -5.16
CA ALA A 183 -3.69 -0.90 -5.52
C ALA A 183 -2.61 -0.91 -6.62
N ILE A 184 -2.69 0.13 -7.45
CA ILE A 184 -1.58 0.65 -8.25
C ILE A 184 -1.31 2.06 -7.73
N GLU A 185 -0.10 2.27 -7.22
CA GLU A 185 0.29 3.49 -6.54
C GLU A 185 1.60 4.05 -7.15
N PRO A 186 1.47 4.95 -8.13
CA PRO A 186 2.60 5.65 -8.71
C PRO A 186 2.99 6.88 -7.90
N TRP A 187 4.28 7.20 -7.93
CA TRP A 187 4.87 8.45 -7.43
C TRP A 187 5.83 8.99 -8.49
N ASP A 188 6.06 10.30 -8.50
CA ASP A 188 7.02 11.00 -9.38
C ASP A 188 6.91 10.61 -10.86
N ASN A 189 5.68 10.61 -11.36
CA ASN A 189 5.26 10.29 -12.72
C ASN A 189 5.55 8.85 -13.15
N ALA A 190 5.70 7.92 -12.21
CA ALA A 190 5.73 6.50 -12.53
C ALA A 190 4.44 6.08 -13.25
N ARG A 191 4.56 5.21 -14.26
CA ARG A 191 3.42 4.70 -15.04
C ARG A 191 3.58 3.23 -15.34
N ILE A 192 2.47 2.51 -15.36
CA ILE A 192 2.40 1.13 -15.82
C ILE A 192 1.35 1.04 -16.94
N PRO A 193 1.65 0.40 -18.09
CA PRO A 193 0.73 0.41 -19.23
C PRO A 193 -0.45 -0.55 -19.05
N ASN A 194 -0.29 -1.58 -18.23
CA ASN A 194 -1.23 -2.67 -18.10
C ASN A 194 -1.92 -2.65 -16.74
N ARG A 195 -3.18 -3.11 -16.74
CA ARG A 195 -3.90 -3.46 -15.52
C ARG A 195 -3.12 -4.42 -14.64
N LEU A 196 -3.26 -4.25 -13.33
CA LEU A 196 -2.81 -5.23 -12.35
C LEU A 196 -3.94 -6.22 -12.11
N VAL A 197 -3.65 -7.50 -12.20
CA VAL A 197 -4.64 -8.57 -12.07
C VAL A 197 -4.22 -9.47 -10.93
N PHE A 198 -5.05 -9.51 -9.89
CA PHE A 198 -4.96 -10.47 -8.82
C PHE A 198 -5.93 -11.63 -9.10
N THR A 199 -5.49 -12.86 -8.89
CA THR A 199 -6.31 -14.06 -9.10
C THR A 199 -6.47 -14.86 -7.82
N ASP A 200 -7.49 -15.71 -7.81
CA ASP A 200 -7.77 -16.70 -6.77
C ASP A 200 -7.75 -16.11 -5.35
N THR A 201 -8.34 -14.92 -5.21
CA THR A 201 -8.32 -14.19 -3.95
C THR A 201 -9.27 -14.84 -2.96
N THR A 202 -8.76 -15.20 -1.79
CA THR A 202 -9.58 -15.73 -0.69
C THR A 202 -9.41 -14.87 0.55
N ILE A 203 -10.52 -14.28 1.01
CA ILE A 203 -10.59 -13.52 2.25
C ILE A 203 -11.32 -14.38 3.29
N THR A 204 -10.68 -14.61 4.43
CA THR A 204 -11.27 -15.35 5.55
C THR A 204 -11.70 -14.37 6.63
N PHE A 205 -12.96 -14.43 7.03
CA PHE A 205 -13.52 -13.64 8.12
C PHE A 205 -13.35 -14.36 9.47
N ARG A 206 -13.31 -13.61 10.57
CA ARG A 206 -13.35 -14.20 11.92
C ARG A 206 -14.66 -14.92 12.15
N ASP A 207 -15.76 -14.17 11.97
CA ASP A 207 -17.12 -14.67 12.16
C ASP A 207 -17.79 -14.92 10.80
N ALA A 208 -18.76 -15.84 10.78
CA ALA A 208 -19.52 -16.11 9.56
C ALA A 208 -20.28 -14.84 9.13
N ALA A 209 -20.07 -14.43 7.87
CA ALA A 209 -20.65 -13.24 7.28
C ALA A 209 -20.84 -13.43 5.77
N GLN A 210 -21.65 -14.41 5.38
CA GLN A 210 -21.97 -14.71 3.99
C GLN A 210 -22.39 -13.45 3.21
N GLN A 211 -23.23 -12.60 3.80
CA GLN A 211 -23.69 -11.39 3.12
C GLN A 211 -22.58 -10.35 2.92
N ALA A 212 -21.61 -10.28 3.83
CA ALA A 212 -20.44 -9.43 3.64
C ALA A 212 -19.54 -9.92 2.50
N CYS A 213 -19.62 -11.20 2.14
CA CYS A 213 -18.97 -11.73 0.95
C CYS A 213 -19.75 -11.44 -0.33
N LEU A 214 -21.05 -11.77 -0.35
CA LEU A 214 -21.87 -11.71 -1.57
C LEU A 214 -22.27 -10.29 -1.97
N THR A 215 -22.41 -9.39 -0.99
CA THR A 215 -22.74 -7.98 -1.21
C THR A 215 -21.80 -7.10 -0.37
N PRO A 216 -20.50 -7.05 -0.69
CA PRO A 216 -19.55 -6.22 0.02
C PRO A 216 -19.79 -4.74 -0.28
N GLU A 217 -19.42 -3.86 0.65
CA GLU A 217 -19.31 -2.44 0.33
C GLU A 217 -18.03 -2.25 -0.50
N LEU A 218 -18.19 -1.93 -1.78
CA LEU A 218 -17.09 -1.64 -2.68
C LEU A 218 -16.94 -0.12 -2.85
N THR A 219 -15.74 0.38 -2.63
CA THR A 219 -15.39 1.77 -2.95
C THR A 219 -14.10 1.84 -3.76
N TYR A 220 -13.95 2.88 -4.55
CA TYR A 220 -12.86 3.02 -5.51
C TYR A 220 -12.20 4.40 -5.36
N THR A 221 -10.90 4.46 -5.61
CA THR A 221 -10.17 5.72 -5.82
C THR A 221 -9.48 5.70 -7.18
N GLY A 222 -9.29 6.88 -7.77
CA GLY A 222 -8.71 7.00 -9.11
C GLY A 222 -9.55 6.26 -10.16
N THR A 223 -8.88 5.49 -11.02
CA THR A 223 -9.54 4.71 -12.08
C THR A 223 -10.19 3.41 -11.59
N GLY A 224 -9.96 3.04 -10.33
CA GLY A 224 -10.54 1.86 -9.69
C GLY A 224 -10.28 0.58 -10.47
N GLY A 225 -11.31 -0.23 -10.62
CA GLY A 225 -11.21 -1.50 -11.30
C GLY A 225 -12.47 -2.35 -11.16
N THR A 226 -12.31 -3.66 -11.31
CA THR A 226 -13.41 -4.62 -11.26
C THR A 226 -13.03 -5.86 -10.45
N LEU A 227 -14.05 -6.55 -9.94
CA LEU A 227 -13.92 -7.85 -9.30
C LEU A 227 -14.94 -8.79 -9.94
N THR A 228 -14.60 -10.06 -10.09
CA THR A 228 -15.61 -11.09 -10.38
C THR A 228 -16.59 -11.19 -9.20
N PRO A 229 -17.85 -11.59 -9.42
CA PRO A 229 -18.81 -11.78 -8.34
C PRO A 229 -18.24 -12.72 -7.27
N PRO A 230 -18.11 -12.28 -6.01
CA PRO A 230 -17.56 -13.12 -4.97
C PRO A 230 -18.48 -14.32 -4.67
N THR A 231 -17.88 -15.44 -4.29
CA THR A 231 -18.59 -16.64 -3.85
C THR A 231 -18.17 -17.01 -2.44
N THR A 232 -19.01 -17.78 -1.73
CA THR A 232 -18.65 -18.29 -0.40
C THR A 232 -19.02 -19.76 -0.28
N THR A 233 -18.16 -20.54 0.38
CA THR A 233 -18.36 -21.98 0.58
C THR A 233 -18.92 -22.32 1.95
N ASP A 234 -18.58 -21.54 2.97
CA ASP A 234 -18.89 -21.83 4.38
C ASP A 234 -19.36 -20.60 5.18
N GLY A 235 -19.63 -19.49 4.47
CA GLY A 235 -19.99 -18.20 5.07
C GLY A 235 -18.84 -17.47 5.75
N ARG A 236 -17.65 -18.08 5.89
CA ARG A 236 -16.45 -17.46 6.47
C ARG A 236 -15.38 -17.15 5.44
N ARG A 237 -15.28 -17.97 4.40
CA ARG A 237 -14.36 -17.79 3.28
C ARG A 237 -15.09 -17.16 2.11
N CYS A 238 -14.61 -16.00 1.69
CA CYS A 238 -15.04 -15.29 0.50
C CYS A 238 -14.00 -15.47 -0.60
N HIS A 239 -14.40 -16.01 -1.74
CA HIS A 239 -13.55 -16.26 -2.88
C HIS A 239 -13.89 -15.31 -4.03
N ILE A 240 -12.86 -14.75 -4.66
CA ILE A 240 -12.97 -13.85 -5.81
C ILE A 240 -11.96 -14.33 -6.85
N ASP A 241 -12.44 -14.90 -7.95
CA ASP A 241 -11.60 -15.46 -9.01
C ASP A 241 -10.62 -14.42 -9.58
N THR A 242 -11.07 -13.17 -9.75
CA THR A 242 -10.22 -12.12 -10.32
C THR A 242 -10.57 -10.74 -9.76
N VAL A 243 -9.54 -10.00 -9.36
CA VAL A 243 -9.58 -8.57 -9.07
C VAL A 243 -8.67 -7.84 -10.05
N THR A 244 -9.22 -6.92 -10.83
CA THR A 244 -8.48 -6.13 -11.82
C THR A 244 -8.41 -4.68 -11.39
N VAL A 245 -7.22 -4.14 -11.16
CA VAL A 245 -7.00 -2.70 -10.89
C VAL A 245 -6.53 -2.03 -12.18
N ASN A 246 -7.24 -0.97 -12.59
CA ASN A 246 -6.90 -0.18 -13.76
C ASN A 246 -5.72 0.75 -13.47
N PRO A 247 -4.79 0.98 -14.41
CA PRO A 247 -3.78 2.01 -14.24
C PRO A 247 -4.43 3.39 -14.05
N PRO A 248 -3.82 4.27 -13.23
CA PRO A 248 -4.25 5.66 -13.14
C PRO A 248 -4.27 6.35 -14.51
N ARG A 249 -5.24 7.26 -14.71
CA ARG A 249 -5.26 8.12 -15.92
C ARG A 249 -4.14 9.15 -15.79
N THR A 250 -3.59 9.58 -16.92
CA THR A 250 -2.82 10.81 -16.95
C THR A 250 -3.77 11.99 -16.77
N ALA A 251 -3.36 13.01 -16.00
CA ALA A 251 -3.95 14.33 -16.19
C ALA A 251 -3.54 14.79 -17.59
N ASP A 252 -4.52 15.03 -18.46
CA ASP A 252 -4.32 15.66 -19.76
C ASP A 252 -3.92 17.14 -19.60
#